data_AF-A0A1Y0BBU2-F1
#
_entry.id   AF-A0A1Y0BBU2-F1
#
_cell.length_a   1.000
_cell.length_b   1.000
_cell.length_c   1.000
_cell.angle_alpha   90.00
_cell.angle_beta   90.00
_cell.angle_gamma   90.00
#
_symmetry.space_group_name_H-M   'P 1'
#
loop_
_entity.id
_entity.type
_entity.pdbx_description
1 polymer ?
#
loop_
_entity_poly.entity_id
_entity_poly.type
_entity_poly.pdbx_seq_one_letter_code
_entity_poly.pdbx_strand_id
1 'polypeptide(L)'
;MIERDGEISESWDQEILQTFAEGRAEEISRLTADEIQAEGGNGGTEVRNWLVMAATVPGNRGAKVLYEPVYPWKTGMAAIEMEVEEPAHS
;
A
#
# COMPACT_ATOMS: atom_id res chain seq x y z
N MET A 1 19.70 0.65 17.64
CA MET A 1 19.50 -0.53 16.79
C MET A 1 18.00 -0.67 16.64
N ILE A 2 17.46 -0.40 15.46
CA ILE A 2 16.03 -0.58 15.20
C ILE A 2 15.83 -2.08 15.00
N GLU A 3 14.99 -2.72 15.81
CA GLU A 3 14.92 -4.18 15.99
C GLU A 3 14.49 -4.98 14.75
N ARG A 4 14.19 -4.34 13.60
CA ARG A 4 13.70 -4.99 12.36
C ARG A 4 14.33 -4.50 11.05
N ASP A 5 15.53 -3.94 11.10
CA ASP A 5 16.18 -3.38 9.89
C ASP A 5 16.48 -4.47 8.84
N GLY A 6 15.60 -4.59 7.83
CA GLY A 6 15.73 -5.52 6.71
C GLY A 6 14.81 -6.75 6.71
N GLU A 7 13.86 -6.84 7.64
CA GLU A 7 12.78 -7.82 7.58
C GLU A 7 11.65 -7.31 6.66
N ILE A 8 11.19 -8.15 5.74
CA ILE A 8 10.03 -7.85 4.90
C ILE A 8 8.77 -8.21 5.71
N SER A 9 7.90 -7.23 5.92
CA SER A 9 6.67 -7.42 6.68
C SER A 9 5.54 -7.89 5.77
N GLU A 10 5.66 -9.12 5.26
CA GLU A 10 4.76 -9.62 4.20
C GLU A 10 3.29 -9.60 4.61
N SER A 11 2.97 -9.85 5.88
CA SER A 11 1.59 -9.77 6.38
C SER A 11 1.03 -8.34 6.34
N TRP A 12 1.86 -7.35 6.70
CA TRP A 12 1.47 -5.95 6.62
C TRP A 12 1.31 -5.49 5.17
N ASP A 13 2.23 -5.90 4.29
CA ASP A 13 2.12 -5.62 2.86
C ASP A 13 0.80 -6.15 2.30
N GLN A 14 0.45 -7.42 2.57
CA GLN A 14 -0.80 -8.00 2.09
C GLN A 14 -2.04 -7.29 2.64
N GLU A 15 -2.01 -6.84 3.90
CA GLU A 15 -3.12 -6.08 4.50
C GLU A 15 -3.30 -4.71 3.82
N ILE A 16 -2.20 -4.01 3.51
CA ILE A 16 -2.25 -2.77 2.74
C ILE A 16 -2.86 -3.04 1.35
N LEU A 17 -2.43 -4.09 0.66
CA LEU A 17 -2.99 -4.44 -0.66
C LEU A 17 -4.48 -4.77 -0.57
N GLN A 18 -4.92 -5.48 0.47
CA GLN A 18 -6.32 -5.79 0.72
C GLN A 18 -7.14 -4.53 0.98
N THR A 19 -6.57 -3.57 1.72
CA THR A 19 -7.21 -2.28 2.01
C THR A 19 -7.54 -1.52 0.72
N PHE A 20 -6.65 -1.52 -0.28
CA PHE A 20 -6.95 -0.96 -1.60
C PHE A 20 -7.98 -1.79 -2.38
N ALA A 21 -7.90 -3.12 -2.33
CA ALA A 21 -8.85 -4.03 -3.01
C ALA A 21 -10.29 -3.87 -2.51
N GLU A 22 -10.46 -3.51 -1.25
CA GLU A 22 -11.76 -3.32 -0.61
C GLU A 22 -12.25 -1.87 -0.66
N GLY A 23 -11.51 -0.96 -1.29
CA GLY A 23 -11.87 0.47 -1.34
C GLY A 23 -11.72 1.19 0.00
N ARG A 24 -10.94 0.61 0.93
CA ARG A 24 -10.72 1.10 2.29
C ARG A 24 -9.46 1.96 2.41
N ALA A 25 -8.88 2.43 1.30
CA ALA A 25 -7.61 3.16 1.29
C ALA A 25 -7.58 4.37 2.25
N GLU A 26 -8.73 5.01 2.54
CA GLU A 26 -8.84 6.09 3.53
C GLU A 26 -8.30 5.70 4.92
N GLU A 27 -8.36 4.43 5.31
CA GLU A 27 -7.84 3.96 6.60
C GLU A 27 -6.35 4.26 6.78
N ILE A 28 -5.57 4.28 5.68
CA ILE A 28 -4.14 4.63 5.70
C ILE A 28 -3.93 6.06 6.21
N SER A 29 -4.89 6.98 6.00
CA SER A 29 -4.80 8.36 6.49
C SER A 29 -4.82 8.48 8.01
N ARG A 30 -5.28 7.43 8.72
CA ARG A 30 -5.40 7.38 10.18
C ARG A 30 -4.13 6.84 10.84
N LEU A 31 -3.21 6.27 10.07
CA LEU A 31 -1.96 5.71 10.57
C LEU A 31 -0.91 6.81 10.80
N THR A 32 -0.35 6.82 12.00
CA THR A 32 0.78 7.66 12.37
C THR A 32 2.08 7.17 11.70
N ALA A 33 3.12 8.01 11.68
CA ALA A 33 4.42 7.59 11.15
C ALA A 33 5.01 6.44 11.97
N ASP A 34 4.86 6.48 13.30
CA ASP A 34 5.38 5.47 14.22
C ASP A 34 4.67 4.12 14.04
N GLU A 35 3.35 4.10 13.86
CA GLU A 35 2.59 2.87 13.56
C GLU A 35 3.02 2.25 12.24
N ILE A 36 3.20 3.06 11.18
CA ILE A 36 3.70 2.56 9.89
C ILE A 36 5.12 2.04 10.02
N GLN A 37 6.00 2.73 10.74
CA GLN A 37 7.38 2.30 10.91
C GLN A 37 7.48 1.00 11.72
N ALA A 38 6.62 0.82 12.72
CA ALA A 38 6.59 -0.39 13.55
C ALA A 38 6.21 -1.65 12.75
N GLU A 39 5.25 -1.51 11.83
CA GLU A 39 4.71 -2.64 11.06
C GLU A 39 5.34 -2.78 9.67
N GLY A 40 5.51 -1.70 8.92
CA GLY A 40 6.00 -1.67 7.54
C GLY A 40 7.48 -1.28 7.39
N GLY A 41 8.19 -1.04 8.49
CA GLY A 41 9.60 -0.67 8.49
C GLY A 41 9.88 0.69 7.84
N ASN A 42 11.15 0.93 7.49
CA ASN A 42 11.62 2.23 6.99
C ASN A 42 10.96 2.63 5.64
N GLY A 43 10.67 1.65 4.79
CA GLY A 43 10.00 1.85 3.50
C GLY A 43 8.48 2.00 3.59
N GLY A 44 7.86 1.57 4.69
CA GLY A 44 6.40 1.52 4.82
C GLY A 44 5.71 2.87 4.64
N THR A 45 6.39 3.99 4.91
CA THR A 45 5.80 5.33 4.73
C THR A 45 5.41 5.68 3.29
N GLU A 46 5.94 4.96 2.30
CA GLU A 46 5.61 5.12 0.88
C GLU A 46 4.14 4.82 0.55
N VAL A 47 3.43 4.05 1.39
CA VAL A 47 1.97 3.80 1.22
C VAL A 47 1.14 5.08 1.26
N ARG A 48 1.66 6.17 1.81
CA ARG A 48 1.00 7.49 1.75
C ARG A 48 0.96 8.05 0.33
N ASN A 49 1.96 7.77 -0.51
CA ASN A 49 1.93 8.16 -1.92
C ASN A 49 0.86 7.38 -2.68
N TRP A 50 0.65 6.12 -2.30
CA TRP A 50 -0.38 5.26 -2.89
C TRP A 50 -1.78 5.76 -2.49
N LEU A 51 -1.95 6.19 -1.24
CA LEU A 51 -3.16 6.87 -0.77
C LEU A 51 -3.47 8.12 -1.60
N VAL A 52 -2.47 8.97 -1.88
CA VAL A 52 -2.66 10.18 -2.70
C VAL A 52 -3.22 9.82 -4.08
N MET A 53 -2.67 8.79 -4.72
CA MET A 53 -3.14 8.32 -6.02
C MET A 53 -4.56 7.75 -5.92
N ALA A 54 -4.82 6.88 -4.94
CA ALA A 54 -6.14 6.27 -4.78
C ALA A 54 -7.24 7.28 -4.48
N ALA A 55 -6.93 8.36 -3.74
CA ALA A 55 -7.86 9.45 -3.46
C ALA A 55 -8.32 10.23 -4.70
N THR A 56 -7.65 10.04 -5.84
CA THR A 56 -8.07 10.63 -7.13
C THR A 56 -9.07 9.77 -7.91
N VAL A 57 -9.34 8.56 -7.44
CA VAL A 57 -10.18 7.56 -8.12
C VAL A 57 -11.48 7.35 -7.31
N PRO A 58 -12.67 7.51 -7.92
CA PRO A 58 -13.94 7.23 -7.23
C PRO A 58 -13.96 5.83 -6.60
N GLY A 59 -14.38 5.74 -5.34
CA GLY A 59 -14.41 4.48 -4.59
C GLY A 59 -13.06 4.02 -4.04
N ASN A 60 -11.96 4.72 -4.34
CA ASN A 60 -10.61 4.45 -3.83
C ASN A 60 -10.15 2.98 -4.02
N ARG A 61 -10.69 2.29 -5.04
CA ARG A 61 -10.57 0.84 -5.19
C ARG A 61 -9.62 0.47 -6.32
N GLY A 62 -8.79 -0.53 -6.08
CA GLY A 62 -7.88 -1.06 -7.10
C GLY A 62 -7.64 -2.56 -6.94
N ALA A 63 -7.23 -3.23 -8.00
CA ALA A 63 -6.91 -4.64 -7.99
C ALA A 63 -5.42 -4.87 -7.79
N LYS A 64 -5.05 -5.82 -6.91
CA LYS A 64 -3.66 -6.29 -6.80
C LYS A 64 -3.24 -6.94 -8.11
N VAL A 65 -2.19 -6.40 -8.73
CA VAL A 65 -1.57 -6.97 -9.93
C VAL A 65 -0.48 -7.96 -9.54
N LEU A 66 0.36 -7.58 -8.57
CA LEU A 66 1.44 -8.43 -8.08
C LEU A 66 1.82 -8.10 -6.64
N TYR A 67 2.40 -9.10 -5.97
CA TYR A 67 3.21 -8.95 -4.77
C TYR A 67 4.34 -9.97 -4.81
N GLU A 68 5.57 -9.53 -4.56
CA GLU A 68 6.74 -10.40 -4.45
C GLU A 68 7.69 -9.90 -3.34
N PRO A 69 8.01 -10.73 -2.33
CA PRO A 69 9.06 -10.40 -1.37
C PRO A 69 10.44 -10.63 -2.02
N VAL A 70 11.14 -9.55 -2.36
CA VAL A 70 12.47 -9.63 -2.99
C VAL A 70 13.54 -9.61 -1.90
N TYR A 71 13.80 -10.79 -1.30
CA TYR A 71 14.73 -10.92 -0.16
C TYR A 71 16.14 -10.35 -0.38
N PRO A 72 16.77 -10.46 -1.58
CA PRO A 72 18.07 -9.83 -1.82
C PRO A 72 18.05 -8.30 -1.71
N TRP A 73 16.88 -7.67 -1.89
CA TRP A 73 16.69 -6.22 -1.76
C TRP A 73 16.08 -5.82 -0.41
N LYS A 74 15.61 -6.80 0.38
CA LYS A 74 14.89 -6.58 1.64
C LYS A 74 13.66 -5.69 1.43
N THR A 75 12.90 -5.95 0.37
CA THR A 75 11.76 -5.11 -0.04
C THR A 75 10.60 -5.98 -0.50
N GLY A 76 9.39 -5.68 -0.03
CA GLY A 76 8.15 -6.18 -0.61
C GLY A 76 7.79 -5.35 -1.85
N MET A 77 7.80 -5.97 -3.03
CA MET A 77 7.47 -5.31 -4.28
C MET A 77 6.01 -5.56 -4.61
N ALA A 78 5.24 -4.50 -4.85
CA ALA A 78 3.83 -4.63 -5.21
C ALA A 78 3.43 -3.68 -6.34
N ALA A 79 2.37 -4.07 -7.04
CA ALA A 79 1.66 -3.19 -7.97
C ALA A 79 0.15 -3.36 -7.80
N ILE A 80 -0.57 -2.24 -7.86
CA ILE A 80 -2.03 -2.17 -7.86
C ILE A 80 -2.45 -1.39 -9.11
N GLU A 81 -3.48 -1.88 -9.78
CA GLU A 81 -4.19 -1.17 -10.85
C GLU A 81 -5.46 -0.56 -10.27
N MET A 82 -5.63 0.76 -10.38
CA MET A 82 -6.84 1.42 -9.88
C MET A 82 -8.00 1.30 -10.86
N GLU A 83 -9.19 1.12 -10.32
CA GLU A 83 -10.42 1.05 -11.09
C GLU A 83 -10.91 2.47 -11.44
N VAL A 84 -10.39 3.02 -12.52
CA VAL A 84 -10.87 4.29 -13.07
C VAL A 84 -12.19 4.05 -13.83
N GLU A 85 -13.23 4.81 -13.50
CA GLU A 85 -14.42 4.84 -14.35
C GLU A 85 -14.04 5.48 -15.69
N GLU A 86 -14.37 4.81 -16.80
CA GLU A 86 -14.28 5.40 -18.13
C GLU A 86 -15.14 6.67 -18.15
N PRO A 87 -14.59 7.84 -18.54
CA PRO A 87 -15.39 9.04 -18.63
C PRO A 87 -16.53 8.79 -19.63
N ALA A 88 -17.75 9.05 -19.20
CA ALA A 88 -18.92 9.00 -20.06
C ALA A 88 -18.65 9.93 -21.26
N HIS A 89 -18.43 9.34 -22.44
CA HIS A 89 -18.27 10.11 -23.67
C HIS A 89 -19.62 10.75 -24.00
N SER A 90 -19.74 12.07 -23.85
CA SER A 90 -20.88 12.86 -24.32
C SER A 90 -20.71 13.28 -25.78
#